data_AF-A0A535M692-F1
#
_entry.id   AF-A0A535M692-F1
#
_cell.length_a   1.000
_cell.length_b   1.000
_cell.length_c   1.000
_cell.angle_alpha   90.00
_cell.angle_beta   90.00
_cell.angle_gamma   90.00
#
_symmetry.space_group_name_H-M   'P 1'
#
loop_
_entity.id
_entity.type
_entity.pdbx_description
1 polymer ?
#
loop_
_entity_poly.entity_id
_entity_poly.type
_entity_poly.pdbx_seq_one_letter_code
_entity_poly.pdbx_strand_id
1 'polypeptide(L)'
;MKRLLIASAAVIAALALPAGAAAERLPDSNHGGDPFTATLAGNGSGMSQVTINPGQGEVCWTVTVADLTAPVFAAHIHRGAAGVIGPVVVPFFNTGFATPSTATSFAGCTENVAADVIESIQDDPAGWYVNVHTSCAGQPASCGPFFPGGAVRGQLSHP
;
A
#
# COMPACT_ATOMS: atom_id res chain seq x y z
N MET A 1 29.02 -53.81 58.11
CA MET A 1 29.74 -52.95 57.14
C MET A 1 29.14 -53.16 55.76
N LYS A 2 28.38 -52.20 55.22
CA LYS A 2 28.17 -51.96 53.78
C LYS A 2 27.33 -50.70 53.64
N ARG A 3 27.97 -49.62 53.19
CA ARG A 3 27.37 -48.31 52.94
C ARG A 3 26.73 -48.35 51.55
N LEU A 4 25.42 -48.15 51.44
CA LEU A 4 24.77 -47.85 50.17
C LEU A 4 24.91 -46.34 49.90
N LEU A 5 25.55 -45.99 48.80
CA LEU A 5 25.61 -44.62 48.28
C LEU A 5 24.46 -44.47 47.27
N ILE A 6 23.50 -43.59 47.56
CA ILE A 6 22.44 -43.17 46.64
C ILE A 6 22.98 -41.92 45.92
N ALA A 7 23.24 -42.04 44.63
CA ALA A 7 23.62 -40.91 43.78
C ALA A 7 22.35 -40.24 43.25
N SER A 8 22.03 -39.05 43.76
CA SER A 8 20.94 -38.22 43.27
C SER A 8 21.36 -37.52 41.97
N ALA A 9 20.71 -37.86 40.85
CA ALA A 9 20.87 -37.12 39.60
C ALA A 9 20.00 -35.86 39.64
N ALA A 10 20.64 -34.69 39.68
CA ALA A 10 19.95 -33.41 39.53
C ALA A 10 19.62 -33.18 38.04
N VAL A 11 18.34 -33.17 37.70
CA VAL A 11 17.88 -32.78 36.36
C VAL A 11 17.79 -31.25 36.33
N ILE A 12 18.69 -30.62 35.58
CA ILE A 12 18.65 -29.18 35.32
C ILE A 12 17.75 -28.97 34.10
N ALA A 13 16.53 -28.47 34.32
CA ALA A 13 15.65 -28.05 33.23
C ALA A 13 16.14 -26.70 32.70
N ALA A 14 16.75 -26.68 31.52
CA ALA A 14 17.10 -25.46 30.82
C ALA A 14 15.82 -24.82 30.26
N LEU A 15 15.38 -23.70 30.84
CA LEU A 15 14.36 -22.84 30.25
C LEU A 15 14.95 -22.18 28.99
N ALA A 16 14.52 -22.63 27.82
CA ALA A 16 14.74 -21.91 26.58
C ALA A 16 13.78 -20.70 26.54
N LEU A 17 14.31 -19.49 26.68
CA LEU A 17 13.56 -18.27 26.42
C LEU A 17 13.39 -18.15 24.89
N PRO A 18 12.17 -17.93 24.36
CA PRO A 18 12.01 -17.62 22.96
C PRO A 18 12.66 -16.26 22.69
N ALA A 19 13.75 -16.26 21.91
CA ALA A 19 14.27 -15.03 21.34
C ALA A 19 13.18 -14.46 20.41
N GLY A 20 12.68 -13.26 20.71
CA GLY A 20 11.76 -12.57 19.82
C GLY A 20 12.42 -12.39 18.46
N ALA A 21 11.81 -12.95 17.42
CA ALA A 21 12.21 -12.65 16.05
C ALA A 21 11.90 -11.17 15.80
N ALA A 22 12.93 -10.32 15.80
CA ALA A 22 12.80 -8.97 15.29
C ALA A 22 12.72 -9.05 13.77
N ALA A 23 11.60 -8.66 13.19
CA ALA A 23 11.50 -8.48 11.75
C ALA A 23 12.43 -7.32 11.35
N GLU A 24 13.44 -7.59 10.53
CA GLU A 24 14.32 -6.55 10.02
C GLU A 24 13.53 -5.65 9.06
N ARG A 25 13.78 -4.33 9.17
CA ARG A 25 13.26 -3.32 8.24
C ARG A 25 13.83 -3.61 6.86
N LEU A 26 12.97 -3.80 5.87
CA LEU A 26 13.41 -3.97 4.48
C LEU A 26 14.28 -2.78 4.04
N PRO A 27 15.29 -3.00 3.17
CA PRO A 27 16.03 -1.91 2.55
C PRO A 27 15.05 -0.89 1.92
N ASP A 28 15.32 0.40 2.11
CA ASP A 28 14.50 1.54 1.65
C ASP A 28 13.09 1.70 2.26
N SER A 29 12.68 0.83 3.20
CA SER A 29 11.37 0.95 3.84
C SER A 29 11.37 2.00 4.93
N ASN A 30 10.72 3.14 4.73
CA ASN A 30 10.61 4.16 5.78
C ASN A 30 9.66 3.79 6.93
N HIS A 31 8.85 2.76 6.74
CA HIS A 31 7.84 2.26 7.66
C HIS A 31 7.92 0.72 7.72
N GLY A 32 7.64 0.11 8.88
CA GLY A 32 7.73 -1.35 9.08
C GLY A 32 6.56 -2.16 8.51
N GLY A 33 6.00 -1.75 7.37
CA GLY A 33 4.85 -2.40 6.72
C GLY A 33 5.21 -3.22 5.49
N ASP A 34 4.22 -3.91 4.96
CA ASP A 34 4.31 -4.81 3.80
C ASP A 34 4.25 -4.01 2.48
N PRO A 35 5.27 -4.10 1.60
CA PRO A 35 5.33 -3.30 0.38
C PRO A 35 4.51 -3.89 -0.77
N PHE A 36 3.90 -3.01 -1.56
CA PHE A 36 3.17 -3.29 -2.79
C PHE A 36 3.56 -2.27 -3.85
N THR A 37 3.42 -2.65 -5.12
CA THR A 37 3.69 -1.76 -6.25
C THR A 37 2.54 -1.78 -7.24
N ALA A 38 2.43 -0.72 -8.05
CA ALA A 38 1.58 -0.70 -9.24
C ALA A 38 2.26 0.08 -10.37
N THR A 39 2.33 -0.52 -11.55
CA THR A 39 2.68 0.19 -12.78
C THR A 39 1.44 0.86 -13.33
N LEU A 40 1.46 2.19 -13.46
CA LEU A 40 0.30 2.98 -13.87
C LEU A 40 0.38 3.30 -15.36
N ALA A 41 -0.72 3.04 -16.08
CA ALA A 41 -0.83 3.30 -17.51
C ALA A 41 -2.19 3.94 -17.85
N GLY A 42 -2.24 4.62 -19.00
CA GLY A 42 -3.42 5.32 -19.50
C GLY A 42 -3.01 6.47 -20.41
N ASN A 43 -3.54 7.67 -20.15
CA ASN A 43 -3.17 8.92 -20.83
C ASN A 43 -1.90 9.52 -20.21
N GLY A 44 -0.86 8.68 -20.12
CA GLY A 44 0.41 8.93 -19.45
C GLY A 44 0.95 7.65 -18.82
N SER A 45 1.95 7.79 -17.97
CA SER A 45 2.56 6.68 -17.24
C SER A 45 2.82 7.03 -15.78
N GLY A 46 3.13 6.02 -14.96
CA GLY A 46 3.53 6.23 -13.59
C GLY A 46 3.86 4.94 -12.84
N MET A 47 4.25 5.12 -11.58
CA MET A 47 4.49 4.03 -10.65
C MET A 47 3.98 4.44 -9.26
N SER A 48 3.35 3.49 -8.58
CA SER A 48 2.99 3.61 -7.17
C SER A 48 3.80 2.62 -6.35
N GLN A 49 4.29 3.07 -5.20
CA GLN A 49 4.71 2.20 -4.09
C GLN A 49 3.72 2.42 -2.96
N VAL A 50 3.25 1.34 -2.36
CA VAL A 50 2.33 1.35 -1.22
C VAL A 50 2.93 0.47 -0.14
N THR A 51 2.85 0.90 1.12
CA THR A 51 3.31 0.14 2.28
C THR A 51 2.15 0.01 3.24
N ILE A 52 1.70 -1.21 3.48
CA ILE A 52 0.55 -1.50 4.33
C ILE A 52 1.05 -1.86 5.71
N ASN A 53 0.56 -1.16 6.74
CA ASN A 53 0.89 -1.44 8.12
C ASN A 53 -0.38 -1.82 8.91
N PRO A 54 -0.67 -3.13 9.03
CA PRO A 54 -1.87 -3.60 9.73
C PRO A 54 -1.89 -3.21 11.21
N GLY A 55 -0.73 -3.25 11.87
CA GLY A 55 -0.61 -2.91 13.30
C GLY A 55 -0.92 -1.44 13.61
N GLN A 56 -0.79 -0.56 12.62
CA GLN A 56 -1.07 0.88 12.76
C GLN A 56 -2.38 1.30 12.06
N GLY A 57 -3.06 0.40 11.34
CA GLY A 57 -4.20 0.79 10.51
C GLY A 57 -3.81 1.83 9.45
N GLU A 58 -2.60 1.73 8.90
CA GLU A 58 -1.96 2.78 8.09
C GLU A 58 -1.56 2.23 6.72
N VAL A 59 -1.74 3.04 5.69
CA VAL A 59 -1.25 2.79 4.33
C VAL A 59 -0.41 3.97 3.88
N CYS A 60 0.90 3.80 3.83
CA CYS A 60 1.82 4.79 3.29
C CYS A 60 2.00 4.61 1.78
N TRP A 61 2.19 5.68 1.04
CA TRP A 61 2.21 5.63 -0.42
C TRP A 61 3.16 6.67 -1.01
N THR A 62 3.75 6.33 -2.14
CA THR A 62 4.41 7.24 -3.07
C THR A 62 3.84 7.00 -4.46
N VAL A 63 3.47 8.05 -5.16
CA VAL A 63 3.01 7.99 -6.54
C VAL A 63 3.83 8.95 -7.39
N THR A 64 4.43 8.43 -8.45
CA THR A 64 5.13 9.23 -9.46
C THR A 64 4.44 9.04 -10.79
N VAL A 65 4.27 10.14 -11.53
CA VAL A 65 3.61 10.17 -12.83
C VAL A 65 4.43 10.94 -13.86
N ALA A 66 4.26 10.58 -15.12
CA ALA A 66 4.90 11.21 -16.26
C ALA A 66 3.95 11.27 -17.45
N ASP A 67 4.25 12.16 -18.40
CA ASP A 67 3.56 12.29 -19.69
C ASP A 67 2.05 12.50 -19.58
N LEU A 68 1.61 13.14 -18.50
CA LEU A 68 0.21 13.52 -18.31
C LEU A 68 -0.14 14.76 -19.14
N THR A 69 -1.35 14.77 -19.70
CA THR A 69 -1.87 15.88 -20.51
C THR A 69 -2.43 17.04 -19.67
N ALA A 70 -2.66 16.81 -18.37
CA ALA A 70 -3.19 17.80 -17.45
C ALA A 70 -2.61 17.64 -16.03
N PRO A 71 -2.68 18.70 -15.21
CA PRO A 71 -2.28 18.64 -13.80
C PRO A 71 -3.14 17.67 -12.97
N VAL A 72 -2.53 17.03 -11.98
CA VAL A 72 -3.13 16.00 -11.11
C VAL A 72 -3.95 16.64 -9.99
N PHE A 73 -5.12 16.12 -9.66
CA PHE A 73 -5.90 16.61 -8.51
C PHE A 73 -6.22 15.55 -7.45
N ALA A 74 -6.13 14.26 -7.76
CA ALA A 74 -6.41 13.21 -6.79
C ALA A 74 -5.69 11.90 -7.13
N ALA A 75 -5.41 11.10 -6.11
CA ALA A 75 -5.00 9.71 -6.24
C ALA A 75 -5.57 8.87 -5.10
N HIS A 76 -5.78 7.58 -5.35
CA HIS A 76 -6.37 6.65 -4.38
C HIS A 76 -6.28 5.18 -4.81
N ILE A 77 -6.47 4.28 -3.85
CA ILE A 77 -6.74 2.85 -4.09
C ILE A 77 -8.25 2.64 -4.22
N HIS A 78 -8.62 1.85 -5.22
CA HIS A 78 -9.97 1.34 -5.41
C HIS A 78 -10.02 -0.18 -5.22
N ARG A 79 -11.22 -0.68 -4.90
CA ARG A 79 -11.54 -2.11 -4.96
C ARG A 79 -12.06 -2.49 -6.34
N GLY A 80 -11.34 -3.32 -7.07
CA GLY A 80 -11.79 -3.86 -8.36
C GLY A 80 -10.69 -4.60 -9.10
N ALA A 81 -11.06 -5.70 -9.74
CA ALA A 81 -10.17 -6.41 -10.66
C ALA A 81 -9.85 -5.56 -11.90
N ALA A 82 -8.85 -5.99 -12.67
CA ALA A 82 -8.45 -5.33 -13.90
C ALA A 82 -9.65 -5.10 -14.84
N GLY A 83 -9.80 -3.86 -15.33
CA GLY A 83 -10.91 -3.46 -16.21
C GLY A 83 -12.23 -3.15 -15.50
N VAL A 84 -12.34 -3.42 -14.19
CA VAL A 84 -13.53 -3.10 -13.41
C VAL A 84 -13.34 -1.75 -12.70
N ILE A 85 -14.35 -0.88 -12.78
CA ILE A 85 -14.43 0.35 -12.00
C ILE A 85 -15.10 0.01 -10.68
N GLY A 86 -14.45 0.31 -9.56
CA GLY A 86 -15.04 0.10 -8.24
C GLY A 86 -14.92 1.31 -7.33
N PRO A 87 -15.39 1.20 -6.08
CA PRO A 87 -15.37 2.30 -5.12
C PRO A 87 -13.94 2.63 -4.68
N VAL A 88 -13.73 3.89 -4.27
CA VAL A 88 -12.51 4.32 -3.57
C VAL A 88 -12.52 3.71 -2.17
N VAL A 89 -11.39 3.14 -1.75
CA VAL A 89 -11.25 2.52 -0.42
C VAL A 89 -10.14 3.13 0.43
N VAL A 90 -9.06 3.61 -0.21
CA VAL A 90 -7.97 4.32 0.49
C VAL A 90 -7.68 5.61 -0.26
N PRO A 91 -8.14 6.77 0.23
CA PRO A 91 -7.77 8.06 -0.35
C PRO A 91 -6.31 8.37 -0.07
N PHE A 92 -5.55 8.80 -1.09
CA PHE A 92 -4.18 9.30 -0.90
C PHE A 92 -4.21 10.80 -0.66
N PHE A 93 -4.67 11.55 -1.67
CA PHE A 93 -4.85 12.99 -1.58
C PHE A 93 -5.95 13.45 -2.52
N ASN A 94 -6.46 14.65 -2.26
CA ASN A 94 -7.35 15.36 -3.16
C ASN A 94 -7.11 16.87 -3.00
N THR A 95 -6.51 17.51 -4.01
CA THR A 95 -6.29 18.97 -4.04
C THR A 95 -7.49 19.73 -4.58
N GLY A 96 -8.50 19.04 -5.11
CA GLY A 96 -9.67 19.60 -5.76
C GLY A 96 -9.49 19.80 -7.26
N PHE A 97 -10.51 19.45 -8.04
CA PHE A 97 -10.51 19.54 -9.50
C PHE A 97 -10.24 20.97 -10.02
N ALA A 98 -10.67 21.99 -9.28
CA ALA A 98 -10.45 23.40 -9.61
C ALA A 98 -9.03 23.91 -9.27
N THR A 99 -8.30 23.18 -8.42
CA THR A 99 -6.99 23.53 -7.91
C THR A 99 -6.02 22.34 -8.05
N PRO A 100 -5.78 21.88 -9.30
CA PRO A 100 -4.92 20.73 -9.52
C PRO A 100 -3.44 21.11 -9.34
N SER A 101 -2.62 20.14 -8.96
CA SER A 101 -1.18 20.27 -8.76
C SER A 101 -0.40 19.93 -10.04
N THR A 102 0.64 20.71 -10.33
CA THR A 102 1.61 20.43 -11.40
C THR A 102 2.78 19.54 -10.93
N ALA A 103 2.78 19.11 -9.67
CA ALA A 103 3.77 18.16 -9.17
C ALA A 103 3.61 16.80 -9.87
N THR A 104 4.72 16.08 -10.01
CA THR A 104 4.78 14.76 -10.64
C THR A 104 5.09 13.64 -9.67
N SER A 105 5.35 13.98 -8.40
CA SER A 105 5.61 13.04 -7.33
C SER A 105 4.86 13.48 -6.08
N PHE A 106 4.17 12.53 -5.46
CA PHE A 106 3.33 12.71 -4.29
C PHE A 106 3.62 11.60 -3.30
N ALA A 107 3.63 11.91 -2.01
CA ALA A 107 3.80 10.92 -0.96
C ALA A 107 3.01 11.31 0.30
N GLY A 108 2.67 10.31 1.11
CA GLY A 108 1.97 10.49 2.37
C GLY A 108 1.59 9.16 3.00
N CYS A 109 0.82 9.22 4.08
CA CYS A 109 0.21 8.06 4.71
C CYS A 109 -1.27 8.34 4.95
N THR A 110 -2.07 7.30 4.74
CA THR A 110 -3.50 7.28 5.05
C THR A 110 -3.69 6.48 6.32
N GLU A 111 -4.11 7.15 7.38
CA GLU A 111 -4.33 6.56 8.70
C GLU A 111 -5.79 6.08 8.87
N ASN A 112 -6.04 5.29 9.90
CA ASN A 112 -7.38 4.79 10.27
C ASN A 112 -8.06 4.00 9.14
N VAL A 113 -7.28 3.29 8.31
CA VAL A 113 -7.80 2.39 7.30
C VAL A 113 -8.37 1.16 8.00
N ALA A 114 -9.58 0.76 7.60
CA ALA A 114 -10.27 -0.37 8.21
C ALA A 114 -9.46 -1.67 8.06
N ALA A 115 -9.43 -2.48 9.11
CA ALA A 115 -8.64 -3.70 9.15
C ALA A 115 -9.02 -4.69 8.05
N ASP A 116 -10.32 -4.81 7.74
CA ASP A 116 -10.83 -5.67 6.66
C ASP A 116 -10.34 -5.22 5.27
N VAL A 117 -10.22 -3.92 5.03
CA VAL A 117 -9.64 -3.37 3.80
C VAL A 117 -8.16 -3.71 3.71
N ILE A 118 -7.41 -3.52 4.79
CA ILE A 118 -5.98 -3.84 4.86
C ILE A 118 -5.75 -5.32 4.56
N GLU A 119 -6.42 -6.20 5.30
CA GLU A 119 -6.29 -7.66 5.14
C GLU A 119 -6.65 -8.08 3.71
N SER A 120 -7.75 -7.55 3.16
CA SER A 120 -8.18 -7.93 1.80
C SER A 120 -7.24 -7.43 0.70
N ILE A 121 -6.51 -6.32 0.90
CA ILE A 121 -5.48 -5.88 -0.06
C ILE A 121 -4.27 -6.82 -0.01
N GLN A 122 -3.87 -7.26 1.19
CA GLN A 122 -2.73 -8.17 1.34
C GLN A 122 -3.04 -9.57 0.79
N ASP A 123 -4.26 -10.06 1.00
CA ASP A 123 -4.68 -11.40 0.56
C ASP A 123 -4.84 -11.53 -0.97
N ASP A 124 -5.36 -10.48 -1.63
CA ASP A 124 -5.57 -10.46 -3.08
C ASP A 124 -5.26 -9.08 -3.66
N PRO A 125 -3.98 -8.68 -3.78
CA PRO A 125 -3.61 -7.35 -4.27
C PRO A 125 -4.10 -7.10 -5.71
N ALA A 126 -4.23 -8.16 -6.52
CA ALA A 126 -4.74 -8.05 -7.89
C ALA A 126 -6.23 -7.66 -7.96
N GLY A 127 -6.96 -7.74 -6.85
CA GLY A 127 -8.33 -7.23 -6.68
C GLY A 127 -8.41 -5.72 -6.43
N TRP A 128 -7.29 -5.00 -6.41
CA TRP A 128 -7.21 -3.57 -6.05
C TRP A 128 -6.31 -2.81 -7.01
N TYR A 129 -6.56 -1.51 -7.17
CA TYR A 129 -5.78 -0.68 -8.09
C TYR A 129 -5.58 0.74 -7.58
N VAL A 130 -4.41 1.29 -7.88
CA VAL A 130 -4.14 2.72 -7.74
C VAL A 130 -4.66 3.43 -8.97
N ASN A 131 -5.32 4.56 -8.77
CA ASN A 131 -5.82 5.43 -9.81
C ASN A 131 -5.40 6.88 -9.53
N VAL A 132 -5.00 7.60 -10.57
CA VAL A 132 -4.61 9.02 -10.50
C VAL A 132 -5.51 9.80 -11.44
N HIS A 133 -6.07 10.90 -10.96
CA HIS A 133 -6.97 11.77 -11.72
C HIS A 133 -6.30 13.11 -12.02
N THR A 134 -6.50 13.59 -13.25
CA THR A 134 -6.07 14.91 -13.71
C THR A 134 -7.26 15.79 -14.05
N SER A 135 -7.04 17.10 -14.15
CA SER A 135 -8.02 17.98 -14.81
C SER A 135 -8.21 17.60 -16.28
N CYS A 136 -9.18 18.21 -16.97
CA CYS A 136 -9.63 17.71 -18.27
C CYS A 136 -8.86 18.19 -19.50
N ALA A 137 -7.73 18.86 -19.34
CA ALA A 137 -6.91 19.20 -20.51
C ALA A 137 -6.34 17.92 -21.15
N GLY A 138 -6.66 17.67 -22.42
CA GLY A 138 -6.20 16.48 -23.17
C GLY A 138 -6.81 15.13 -22.76
N GLN A 139 -7.88 15.14 -21.94
CA GLN A 139 -8.64 13.95 -21.57
C GLN A 139 -9.89 13.78 -22.48
N PRO A 140 -10.52 12.59 -22.56
CA PRO A 140 -11.73 12.38 -23.37
C PRO A 140 -12.87 13.32 -22.96
N ALA A 141 -13.85 13.53 -23.86
CA ALA A 141 -14.99 14.43 -23.62
C ALA A 141 -15.85 14.05 -22.40
N SER A 142 -15.75 12.80 -21.93
CA SER A 142 -16.37 12.32 -20.69
C SER A 142 -15.61 12.73 -19.41
N CYS A 143 -14.52 13.48 -19.54
CA CYS A 143 -13.72 13.91 -18.42
C CYS A 143 -14.50 14.89 -17.53
N GLY A 144 -14.32 14.73 -16.23
CA GLY A 144 -14.86 15.59 -15.20
C GLY A 144 -14.38 15.13 -13.83
N PRO A 145 -14.77 15.79 -12.74
CA PRO A 145 -14.37 15.43 -11.37
C PRO A 145 -14.80 14.02 -10.97
N PHE A 146 -15.79 13.44 -11.65
CA PHE A 146 -16.31 12.09 -11.40
C PHE A 146 -15.92 11.08 -12.48
N PHE A 147 -14.96 11.40 -13.35
CA PHE A 147 -14.54 10.49 -14.42
C PHE A 147 -13.88 9.24 -13.81
N PRO A 148 -14.52 8.05 -13.87
CA PRO A 148 -14.06 6.90 -13.09
C PRO A 148 -12.78 6.26 -13.65
N GLY A 149 -12.45 6.53 -14.91
CA GLY A 149 -11.28 5.98 -15.58
C GLY A 149 -9.95 6.51 -15.06
N GLY A 150 -9.94 7.73 -14.49
CA GLY A 150 -8.70 8.44 -14.17
C GLY A 150 -7.84 8.76 -15.40
N ALA A 151 -6.68 9.37 -15.17
CA ALA A 151 -5.69 9.61 -16.21
C ALA A 151 -4.75 8.40 -16.37
N VAL A 152 -4.29 7.83 -15.26
CA VAL A 152 -3.46 6.61 -15.22
C VAL A 152 -3.87 5.72 -14.04
N ARG A 153 -3.80 4.40 -14.24
CA ARG A 153 -4.09 3.39 -13.20
C ARG A 153 -3.32 2.10 -13.37
N GLY A 154 -3.23 1.32 -12.30
CA GLY A 154 -2.59 0.01 -12.30
C GLY A 154 -3.01 -0.84 -11.11
N GLN A 155 -3.11 -2.16 -11.31
CA GLN A 155 -3.39 -3.09 -10.21
C GLN A 155 -2.21 -3.12 -9.23
N LEU A 156 -2.52 -3.33 -7.95
CA LEU A 156 -1.49 -3.64 -6.97
C LEU A 156 -0.94 -5.04 -7.21
N SER A 157 0.36 -5.18 -6.98
CA SER A 157 1.07 -6.45 -6.94
C SER A 157 2.05 -6.43 -5.79
N HIS A 158 2.19 -7.57 -5.12
CA HIS A 158 3.30 -7.79 -4.20
C HIS A 158 4.60 -7.85 -5.03
N PRO A 159 5.65 -7.09 -4.68
CA PRO A 159 6.94 -7.12 -5.36
C PRO A 159 7.67 -8.45 -5.17
#